data_AF-A0A925TAW6-F1
#
_entry.id   AF-A0A925TAW6-F1
#
_cell.length_a   1.000
_cell.length_b   1.000
_cell.length_c   1.000
_cell.angle_alpha   90.00
_cell.angle_beta   90.00
_cell.angle_gamma   90.00
#
_symmetry.space_group_name_H-M   'P 1'
#
loop_
_entity.id
_entity.type
_entity.pdbx_description
1 polymer ?
#
loop_
_entity_poly.entity_id
_entity_poly.type
_entity_poly.pdbx_seq_one_letter_code
_entity_poly.pdbx_strand_id
1 'polypeptide(L)'
;MKNKYILTLVCFFVWMVFFDDRDLITTHFRHPSELRQLEESRKYYTEQIRITREELDQLRSNSATIEKYAREKYHMKRENEDLFIISDK
;
A
#
# COMPACT_ATOMS: atom_id res chain seq x y z
N MET A 1 53.35 -3.38 34.13
CA MET A 1 51.98 -2.84 34.03
C MET A 1 51.62 -2.53 32.57
N LYS A 2 51.31 -3.54 31.73
CA LYS A 2 50.96 -3.32 30.30
C LYS A 2 49.66 -4.00 29.83
N ASN A 3 48.90 -4.66 30.72
CA ASN A 3 47.73 -5.46 30.30
C ASN A 3 46.37 -4.81 30.61
N LYS A 4 46.33 -3.79 31.49
CA LYS A 4 45.06 -3.15 31.88
C LYS A 4 44.42 -2.39 30.72
N TYR A 5 45.19 -1.61 29.96
CA TYR A 5 44.67 -0.85 28.80
C TYR A 5 44.22 -1.75 27.66
N ILE A 6 44.94 -2.84 27.40
CA ILE A 6 44.55 -3.84 26.39
C ILE A 6 43.25 -4.52 26.82
N LEU A 7 43.13 -4.90 28.10
CA LEU A 7 41.90 -5.49 28.63
C LEU A 7 40.72 -4.53 28.52
N THR A 8 40.89 -3.24 28.87
CA THR A 8 39.81 -2.24 28.74
C THR A 8 39.41 -2.04 27.28
N LEU A 9 40.37 -2.05 26.36
CA LEU A 9 40.14 -1.93 24.92
C LEU A 9 39.42 -3.16 24.37
N VAL A 10 39.81 -4.37 24.78
CA VAL A 10 39.10 -5.61 24.41
C VAL A 10 37.68 -5.61 24.97
N CYS A 11 37.49 -5.25 26.24
CA CYS A 11 36.15 -5.11 26.82
C CYS A 11 35.31 -4.04 26.10
N PHE A 12 35.93 -2.95 25.66
CA PHE A 12 35.27 -1.90 24.87
C PHE A 12 34.85 -2.42 23.49
N PHE A 13 35.69 -3.19 22.80
CA PHE A 13 35.31 -3.81 21.53
C PHE A 13 34.26 -4.89 21.69
N VAL A 14 34.32 -5.70 22.75
CA VAL A 14 33.26 -6.68 23.07
C VAL A 14 31.96 -5.94 23.37
N TRP A 15 31.99 -4.87 24.16
CA TRP A 15 30.82 -4.03 24.40
C TRP A 15 30.29 -3.43 23.10
N MET A 16 31.15 -2.91 22.22
CA MET A 16 30.74 -2.41 20.92
C MET A 16 30.15 -3.53 20.03
N VAL A 17 30.61 -4.77 20.12
CA VAL A 17 30.02 -5.85 19.29
C VAL A 17 28.67 -6.34 19.83
N PHE A 18 28.50 -6.39 21.15
CA PHE A 18 27.28 -6.92 21.78
C PHE A 18 26.22 -5.85 22.10
N PHE A 19 26.64 -4.60 22.33
CA PHE A 19 25.79 -3.47 22.73
C PHE A 19 25.83 -2.28 21.75
N ASP A 20 26.79 -2.18 20.81
CA ASP A 20 26.64 -1.20 19.70
C ASP A 20 25.50 -1.73 18.84
N ASP A 21 24.55 -0.84 18.67
CA ASP A 21 23.22 -1.02 18.12
C ASP A 21 23.28 -1.26 16.59
N ARG A 22 24.19 -2.11 16.12
CA ARG A 22 24.41 -2.42 14.70
C ARG A 22 23.66 -3.68 14.32
N ASP A 23 22.35 -3.58 14.37
CA ASP A 23 21.47 -3.46 13.20
C ASP A 23 21.86 -4.17 11.89
N LEU A 24 22.70 -5.21 11.87
CA LEU A 24 22.91 -6.00 10.65
C LEU A 24 21.58 -6.59 10.18
N ILE A 25 20.73 -6.96 11.13
CA ILE A 25 19.41 -7.54 10.84
C ILE A 25 18.47 -6.46 10.28
N THR A 26 18.40 -5.30 10.90
CA THR A 26 17.37 -4.30 10.57
C THR A 26 17.79 -3.38 9.41
N THR A 27 19.10 -3.14 9.22
CA THR A 27 19.62 -2.46 8.02
C THR A 27 19.55 -3.35 6.76
N HIS A 28 19.89 -4.65 6.86
CA HIS A 28 19.91 -5.52 5.67
C HIS A 28 18.60 -6.22 5.35
N PHE A 29 17.75 -6.55 6.33
CA PHE A 29 16.51 -7.30 6.07
C PHE A 29 15.24 -6.44 6.20
N ARG A 30 15.19 -5.51 7.16
CA ARG A 30 13.96 -4.76 7.43
C ARG A 30 13.75 -3.62 6.42
N HIS A 31 14.76 -2.80 6.15
CA HIS A 31 14.62 -1.68 5.22
C HIS A 31 14.23 -2.07 3.78
N PRO A 32 14.80 -3.12 3.16
CA PRO A 32 14.39 -3.49 1.80
C PRO A 32 12.94 -4.01 1.75
N SER A 33 12.49 -4.70 2.80
CA SER A 33 11.14 -5.23 2.88
C SER A 33 10.08 -4.14 3.08
N GLU A 34 10.39 -3.12 3.89
CA GLU A 34 9.54 -1.95 4.10
C GLU A 34 9.48 -1.10 2.83
N LEU A 35 10.62 -0.90 2.16
CA LEU A 35 10.69 -0.19 0.89
C LEU A 35 9.84 -0.87 -0.20
N ARG A 36 9.96 -2.20 -0.34
CA ARG A 36 9.16 -2.97 -1.31
C ARG A 36 7.67 -2.86 -1.02
N GLN A 37 7.25 -2.95 0.24
CA GLN A 37 5.85 -2.78 0.63
C GLN A 37 5.33 -1.37 0.32
N LEU A 38 6.15 -0.34 0.54
CA LEU A 38 5.80 1.04 0.15
C LEU A 38 5.64 1.18 -1.36
N GLU A 39 6.55 0.60 -2.15
CA GLU A 39 6.48 0.64 -3.62
C GLU A 39 5.27 -0.11 -4.17
N GLU A 40 4.96 -1.29 -3.64
CA GLU A 40 3.76 -2.05 -4.01
C GLU A 40 2.49 -1.27 -3.67
N SER A 41 2.42 -0.69 -2.47
CA SER A 41 1.29 0.16 -2.05
C SER A 41 1.14 1.36 -2.98
N ARG A 42 2.24 2.05 -3.31
CA ARG A 42 2.25 3.17 -4.24
C ARG A 42 1.72 2.75 -5.61
N LYS A 43 2.19 1.62 -6.14
CA LYS A 43 1.77 1.11 -7.45
C LYS A 43 0.28 0.78 -7.45
N TYR A 44 -0.20 0.11 -6.40
CA TYR A 44 -1.62 -0.20 -6.22
C TYR A 44 -2.49 1.06 -6.25
N TYR A 45 -2.19 2.05 -5.41
CA TYR A 45 -3.01 3.27 -5.34
C TYR A 45 -2.92 4.11 -6.62
N THR A 46 -1.75 4.16 -7.26
CA THR A 46 -1.60 4.86 -8.55
C THR A 46 -2.51 4.25 -9.61
N GLU A 47 -2.57 2.91 -9.66
CA GLU A 47 -3.44 2.20 -10.60
C GLU A 47 -4.92 2.40 -10.28
N GLN A 48 -5.30 2.33 -8.99
CA GLN A 48 -6.68 2.61 -8.58
C GLN A 48 -7.10 4.05 -8.95
N ILE A 49 -6.23 5.04 -8.73
CA ILE A 49 -6.49 6.42 -9.13
C ILE A 49 -6.68 6.52 -10.66
N ARG A 50 -5.87 5.82 -11.46
CA ARG A 50 -6.00 5.80 -12.92
C ARG A 50 -7.37 5.25 -13.34
N ILE A 51 -7.75 4.09 -12.79
CA ILE A 51 -9.03 3.45 -13.07
C ILE A 51 -10.20 4.35 -12.66
N THR A 52 -10.18 4.90 -11.44
CA THR A 52 -11.23 5.80 -10.96
C THR A 52 -11.34 7.07 -11.80
N ARG A 53 -10.23 7.62 -12.29
CA ARG A 53 -10.27 8.78 -13.20
C ARG A 53 -10.88 8.43 -14.55
N GLU A 54 -10.55 7.27 -15.11
CA GLU A 54 -11.15 6.79 -16.35
C GLU A 54 -12.66 6.56 -16.19
N GLU A 55 -13.10 5.94 -15.08
CA GLU A 55 -14.52 5.81 -14.75
C GLU A 55 -15.19 7.20 -14.62
N LEU A 56 -14.53 8.15 -13.95
CA LEU A 56 -15.07 9.50 -13.77
C LEU A 56 -15.21 10.25 -15.10
N ASP A 57 -14.24 10.14 -16.01
CA ASP A 57 -14.29 10.77 -17.33
C ASP A 57 -15.35 10.12 -18.21
N GLN A 58 -15.51 8.79 -18.13
CA GLN A 58 -16.61 8.09 -18.81
C GLN A 58 -17.98 8.56 -18.31
N LEU A 59 -18.12 8.79 -17.00
CA LEU A 59 -19.33 9.38 -16.43
C LEU A 59 -19.52 10.82 -16.93
N ARG A 60 -18.48 11.66 -16.91
CA ARG A 60 -18.61 13.08 -17.30
C ARG A 60 -18.89 13.30 -18.78
N SER A 61 -18.49 12.38 -19.65
CA SER A 61 -18.52 12.58 -21.10
C SER A 61 -19.91 12.46 -21.73
N ASN A 62 -20.87 11.77 -21.11
CA ASN A 62 -22.22 11.60 -21.70
C ASN A 62 -23.29 11.25 -20.66
N SER A 63 -24.42 11.97 -20.65
CA SER A 63 -25.54 11.70 -19.72
C SER A 63 -26.14 10.30 -19.90
N ALA A 64 -26.13 9.77 -21.13
CA ALA A 64 -26.58 8.41 -21.41
C ALA A 64 -25.66 7.35 -20.76
N THR A 65 -24.35 7.62 -20.69
CA THR A 65 -23.38 6.75 -20.03
C THR A 65 -23.55 6.78 -18.50
N ILE A 66 -23.88 7.94 -17.93
CA ILE A 66 -24.20 8.06 -16.49
C ILE A 66 -25.42 7.23 -16.12
N GLU A 67 -26.53 7.37 -16.86
CA GLU A 67 -27.76 6.65 -16.56
C GLU A 67 -27.56 5.14 -16.69
N LYS A 68 -26.84 4.69 -17.72
CA LYS A 68 -26.49 3.28 -17.89
C LYS A 68 -25.68 2.74 -16.72
N TYR A 69 -24.61 3.44 -16.31
CA TYR A 69 -23.76 3.02 -15.19
C TYR A 69 -24.53 2.98 -13.86
N ALA A 70 -25.37 3.98 -13.60
CA ALA A 70 -26.20 4.03 -12.41
C ALA A 70 -27.20 2.86 -12.34
N ARG A 71 -27.78 2.46 -13.49
CA ARG A 71 -28.71 1.32 -13.58
C ARG A 71 -28.01 -0.05 -13.50
N GLU A 72 -26.83 -0.20 -14.11
CA GLU A 72 -26.11 -1.49 -14.13
C GLU A 72 -25.37 -1.77 -12.80
N LYS A 73 -24.67 -0.78 -12.24
CA LYS A 73 -23.82 -0.99 -11.05
C LYS A 73 -24.56 -0.78 -9.73
N TYR A 74 -25.52 0.14 -9.71
CA TYR A 74 -26.23 0.54 -8.49
C TYR A 74 -27.73 0.28 -8.55
N HIS A 75 -28.25 -0.26 -9.66
CA HIS A 75 -29.68 -0.55 -9.84
C HIS A 75 -30.59 0.65 -9.55
N MET A 76 -30.12 1.86 -9.85
CA MET A 76 -30.90 3.09 -9.61
C MET A 76 -32.14 3.14 -10.51
N LYS A 77 -33.27 3.55 -9.93
CA LYS A 77 -34.54 3.77 -10.64
C LYS A 77 -35.04 5.20 -10.44
N ARG A 78 -35.86 5.71 -11.36
CA ARG A 78 -36.59 6.98 -11.15
C ARG A 78 -37.76 6.73 -10.21
N GLU A 79 -38.25 7.77 -9.52
CA GLU A 79 -39.36 7.63 -8.57
C GLU A 79 -40.65 7.09 -9.22
N ASN A 80 -40.84 7.36 -10.50
CA ASN A 80 -41.97 6.93 -11.32
C ASN A 80 -41.72 5.64 -12.11
N GLU A 81 -40.67 4.87 -11.80
CA GLU A 81 -40.34 3.61 -12.47
C GLU A 81 -40.27 2.44 -11.47
N ASP A 82 -40.63 1.25 -11.92
CA ASP A 82 -40.47 0.00 -11.18
C ASP A 82 -39.32 -0.84 -11.77
N LEU A 83 -38.41 -1.30 -10.90
CA LEU A 83 -37.23 -2.06 -11.28
C LEU A 83 -37.47 -3.56 -11.02
N PHE A 84 -37.37 -4.38 -12.05
CA PHE A 84 -37.48 -5.84 -11.95
C PHE A 84 -36.11 -6.48 -12.17
N ILE A 85 -35.58 -7.18 -11.17
CA ILE A 85 -34.33 -7.96 -11.26
C ILE A 85 -34.72 -9.43 -11.42
N ILE A 86 -34.43 -9.99 -12.59
CA ILE A 86 -34.70 -11.40 -12.88
C ILE A 86 -33.38 -12.15 -12.67
N SER A 87 -33.33 -12.99 -11.64
CA SER A 87 -32.23 -13.95 -11.47
C SER A 87 -32.59 -15.25 -12.18
N ASP A 88 -31.76 -15.67 -13.12
CA ASP A 88 -31.86 -17.01 -13.71
C ASP A 88 -31.64 -18.04 -12.61
N LYS A 89 -32.61 -18.93 -12.43
CA LYS A 89 -32.61 -20.00 -11.43
C LYS A 89 -32.00 -21.27 -11.99
#